data_AF-A0A925XQI6-F1
#
_entry.id   AF-A0A925XQI6-F1
#
_cell.length_a   1.000
_cell.length_b   1.000
_cell.length_c   1.000
_cell.angle_alpha   90.00
_cell.angle_beta   90.00
_cell.angle_gamma   90.00
#
_symmetry.space_group_name_H-M   'P 1'
#
loop_
_entity.id
_entity.type
_entity.pdbx_description
1 polymer ?
#
loop_
_entity_poly.entity_id
_entity_poly.type
_entity_poly.pdbx_seq_one_letter_code
_entity_poly.pdbx_strand_id
1 'polypeptide(L)'
;MSSDSAADRKPSPPQSSATGAGTGQLATSKKTNGQHRKIDKLRQVLEKHQDEKHLVVLQDFPDPDALSAAWSYGLICEQFNIECVNAYAGTLSHQENVALVRLTGLPVQRWNLQGEPKDLGSFKGAVFLDNQGTTSQITRLVKQAHLPVIAIIDHHSLQEDLSPQFLDIRPTCGATATIFVQYLHDGLITLDPANPDHVKIATALMHGLRSETNHLMHATEEDFSAAAYLSRFYDPKLLEAILQTARSRRVMDVIERSLKNRIVKNNFSVSGVGYLRYEDRDAIPQAADFLITEENIHTAVVYGIIRSEDEREAITGSLRTKKLTLDPDEFLKETFGQDSYGRFFGGGRMRAGGFEIPIGFLSGGNENNAFATLKWEAFDNQIKQKLSRLITPDEESL
;
A
#
# COMPACT_ATOMS: atom_id res chain seq x y z
N MET A 1 -84.34 23.20 31.88
CA MET A 1 -82.96 23.60 32.22
C MET A 1 -82.37 22.43 32.97
N SER A 2 -81.57 21.61 32.27
CA SER A 2 -80.10 21.55 32.45
C SER A 2 -79.76 20.99 33.84
N SER A 3 -78.93 19.96 34.05
CA SER A 3 -77.91 19.32 33.23
C SER A 3 -77.38 18.09 34.00
N ASP A 4 -76.72 17.20 33.27
CA ASP A 4 -75.97 15.99 33.65
C ASP A 4 -75.23 15.97 35.01
N SER A 5 -75.15 14.79 35.63
CA SER A 5 -73.94 13.95 35.56
C SER A 5 -74.05 12.61 36.31
N ALA A 6 -73.19 11.67 35.85
CA ALA A 6 -72.57 10.55 36.56
C ALA A 6 -73.03 9.12 36.17
N ALA A 7 -72.14 8.41 35.46
CA ALA A 7 -71.96 6.97 35.58
C ALA A 7 -70.50 6.55 35.26
N ASP A 8 -69.97 5.69 36.12
CA ASP A 8 -68.62 5.10 36.19
C ASP A 8 -68.14 4.34 34.94
N ARG A 9 -66.82 4.41 34.65
CA ARG A 9 -66.03 3.30 34.07
C ARG A 9 -64.57 3.29 34.54
N LYS A 10 -64.10 2.09 34.92
CA LYS A 10 -62.73 1.72 35.35
C LYS A 10 -61.66 1.86 34.25
N PRO A 11 -60.36 2.02 34.59
CA PRO A 11 -59.28 2.20 33.62
C PRO A 11 -58.67 0.87 33.12
N SER A 12 -58.22 0.89 31.87
CA SER A 12 -57.52 -0.18 31.13
C SER A 12 -55.99 -0.07 31.27
N PRO A 13 -55.21 -1.17 31.10
CA PRO A 13 -53.74 -1.16 31.20
C PRO A 13 -53.06 -0.67 29.90
N PRO A 14 -51.76 -0.30 29.93
CA PRO A 14 -51.10 0.40 28.84
C PRO A 14 -50.75 -0.54 27.67
N GLN A 15 -50.92 -0.03 26.46
CA GLN A 15 -50.48 -0.67 25.21
C GLN A 15 -48.97 -0.55 25.03
N SER A 16 -48.30 -1.68 24.80
CA SER A 16 -46.90 -1.75 24.39
C SER A 16 -46.77 -1.42 22.89
N SER A 17 -46.10 -0.32 22.55
CA SER A 17 -45.69 0.00 21.18
C SER A 17 -44.47 -0.83 20.78
N ALA A 18 -44.69 -1.88 20.00
CA ALA A 18 -43.63 -2.63 19.33
C ALA A 18 -43.36 -2.02 17.95
N THR A 19 -42.32 -1.18 17.83
CA THR A 19 -41.75 -0.77 16.53
C THR A 19 -40.26 -0.46 16.71
N GLY A 20 -39.38 -1.37 16.30
CA GLY A 20 -37.94 -1.13 16.32
C GLY A 20 -37.04 -2.36 16.21
N ALA A 21 -37.32 -3.31 15.31
CA ALA A 21 -36.46 -4.50 15.11
C ALA A 21 -36.42 -5.02 13.66
N GLY A 22 -36.71 -4.16 12.65
CA GLY A 22 -36.87 -4.60 11.26
C GLY A 22 -35.72 -4.25 10.29
N THR A 23 -34.85 -3.31 10.64
CA THR A 23 -33.87 -2.75 9.68
C THR A 23 -32.50 -3.42 9.74
N GLY A 24 -32.09 -3.90 10.92
CA GLY A 24 -30.78 -4.57 11.10
C GLY A 24 -30.68 -5.94 10.43
N GLN A 25 -31.72 -6.78 10.53
CA GLN A 25 -31.72 -8.14 9.96
C GLN A 25 -31.80 -8.18 8.43
N LEU A 26 -32.52 -7.23 7.80
CA LEU A 26 -32.62 -7.17 6.34
C LEU A 26 -31.32 -6.68 5.68
N ALA A 27 -30.58 -5.78 6.35
CA ALA A 27 -29.31 -5.26 5.85
C ALA A 27 -28.19 -6.30 5.96
N THR A 28 -28.09 -7.00 7.10
CA THR A 28 -27.12 -8.10 7.29
C THR A 28 -27.43 -9.28 6.38
N SER A 29 -28.69 -9.68 6.21
CA SER A 29 -29.09 -10.75 5.30
C SER A 29 -28.83 -10.43 3.81
N LYS A 30 -29.00 -9.16 3.39
CA LYS A 30 -28.65 -8.75 2.01
C LYS A 30 -27.13 -8.69 1.79
N LYS A 31 -26.36 -8.21 2.78
CA LYS A 31 -24.88 -8.19 2.72
C LYS A 31 -24.33 -9.61 2.57
N THR A 32 -24.76 -10.56 3.41
CA THR A 32 -24.30 -11.96 3.33
C THR A 32 -24.68 -12.62 2.01
N ASN A 33 -25.89 -12.39 1.50
CA ASN A 33 -26.34 -12.96 0.23
C ASN A 33 -25.57 -12.38 -0.98
N GLY A 34 -25.16 -11.10 -0.93
CA GLY A 34 -24.29 -10.48 -1.94
C GLY A 34 -22.87 -11.03 -1.93
N GLN A 35 -22.32 -11.28 -0.74
CA GLN A 35 -20.99 -11.83 -0.53
C GLN A 35 -20.88 -13.28 -1.00
N HIS A 36 -21.85 -14.14 -0.65
CA HIS A 36 -21.92 -15.51 -1.18
C HIS A 36 -21.97 -15.54 -2.71
N ARG A 37 -22.73 -14.63 -3.34
CA ARG A 37 -22.74 -14.50 -4.81
C ARG A 37 -21.38 -14.13 -5.41
N LYS A 38 -20.55 -13.33 -4.71
CA LYS A 38 -19.20 -13.00 -5.18
C LYS A 38 -18.28 -14.21 -5.10
N ILE A 39 -18.36 -14.98 -4.00
CA ILE A 39 -17.60 -16.21 -3.81
C ILE A 39 -17.95 -17.25 -4.88
N ASP A 40 -19.24 -17.48 -5.13
CA ASP A 40 -19.67 -18.43 -6.15
C ASP A 40 -19.24 -17.99 -7.56
N LYS A 41 -19.25 -16.69 -7.84
CA LYS A 41 -18.73 -16.15 -9.10
C LYS A 41 -17.22 -16.33 -9.24
N LEU A 42 -16.45 -16.08 -8.17
CA LEU A 42 -15.00 -16.31 -8.18
C LEU A 42 -14.72 -17.79 -8.43
N ARG A 43 -15.42 -18.70 -7.71
CA ARG A 43 -15.33 -20.14 -7.92
C ARG A 43 -15.59 -20.52 -9.37
N GLN A 44 -16.70 -20.05 -9.96
CA GLN A 44 -17.05 -20.33 -11.36
C GLN A 44 -16.02 -19.82 -12.37
N VAL A 45 -15.35 -18.70 -12.07
CA VAL A 45 -14.26 -18.19 -12.92
C VAL A 45 -13.04 -19.08 -12.79
N LEU A 46 -12.62 -19.43 -11.57
CA LEU A 46 -11.48 -20.33 -11.35
C LEU A 46 -11.70 -21.73 -11.94
N GLU A 47 -12.91 -22.28 -11.85
CA GLU A 47 -13.27 -23.57 -12.49
C GLU A 47 -13.07 -23.55 -14.01
N LYS A 48 -13.30 -22.41 -14.68
CA LYS A 48 -13.05 -22.28 -16.13
C LYS A 48 -11.59 -22.19 -16.50
N HIS A 49 -10.74 -21.88 -15.53
CA HIS A 49 -9.31 -21.69 -15.66
C HIS A 49 -8.52 -22.84 -15.00
N GLN A 50 -9.16 -23.99 -14.75
CA GLN A 50 -8.51 -25.15 -14.15
C GLN A 50 -7.29 -25.60 -14.97
N ASP A 51 -6.22 -26.05 -14.30
CA ASP A 51 -4.97 -26.52 -14.91
C ASP A 51 -4.20 -25.45 -15.70
N GLU A 52 -4.50 -24.17 -15.48
CA GLU A 52 -3.83 -23.04 -16.12
C GLU A 52 -2.76 -22.40 -15.23
N LYS A 53 -2.03 -21.44 -15.82
CA LYS A 53 -1.02 -20.62 -15.13
C LYS A 53 -1.44 -19.16 -15.15
N HIS A 54 -1.58 -18.56 -13.97
CA HIS A 54 -1.98 -17.17 -13.78
C HIS A 54 -0.78 -16.29 -13.42
N LEU A 55 -0.73 -15.10 -14.02
CA LEU A 55 0.18 -14.04 -13.60
C LEU A 55 -0.54 -13.14 -12.60
N VAL A 56 -0.12 -13.14 -11.34
CA VAL A 56 -0.63 -12.22 -10.32
C VAL A 56 0.24 -10.97 -10.33
N VAL A 57 -0.32 -9.86 -10.77
CA VAL A 57 0.36 -8.58 -10.95
C VAL A 57 0.16 -7.71 -9.71
N LEU A 58 1.25 -7.47 -9.00
CA LEU A 58 1.32 -6.56 -7.87
C LEU A 58 1.74 -5.16 -8.32
N GLN A 59 1.42 -4.16 -7.49
CA GLN A 59 1.98 -2.81 -7.59
C GLN A 59 3.52 -2.86 -7.60
N ASP A 60 4.17 -1.87 -8.22
CA ASP A 60 5.64 -1.85 -8.36
C ASP A 60 6.36 -1.91 -7.00
N PHE A 61 5.77 -1.31 -5.96
CA PHE A 61 6.28 -1.28 -4.60
C PHE A 61 5.25 -1.94 -3.67
N PRO A 62 5.19 -3.28 -3.62
CA PRO A 62 4.13 -3.97 -2.91
C PRO A 62 4.24 -3.78 -1.39
N ASP A 63 3.11 -3.46 -0.78
CA ASP A 63 2.88 -3.41 0.65
C ASP A 63 2.41 -4.77 1.19
N PRO A 64 2.27 -4.92 2.53
CA PRO A 64 1.80 -6.17 3.12
C PRO A 64 0.39 -6.57 2.67
N ASP A 65 -0.48 -5.63 2.31
CA ASP A 65 -1.85 -5.92 1.87
C ASP A 65 -1.82 -6.67 0.54
N ALA A 66 -1.20 -6.08 -0.47
CA ALA A 66 -0.98 -6.68 -1.78
C ALA A 66 -0.25 -8.03 -1.72
N LEU A 67 0.80 -8.14 -0.90
CA LEU A 67 1.57 -9.38 -0.73
C LEU A 67 0.74 -10.50 -0.12
N SER A 68 0.00 -10.20 0.94
CA SER A 68 -0.83 -11.19 1.63
C SER A 68 -2.03 -11.64 0.78
N ALA A 69 -2.63 -10.72 0.03
CA ALA A 69 -3.69 -10.99 -0.93
C ALA A 69 -3.21 -11.95 -2.05
N ALA A 70 -2.04 -11.71 -2.63
CA ALA A 70 -1.48 -12.57 -3.67
C ALA A 70 -1.15 -13.99 -3.20
N TRP A 71 -0.61 -14.12 -1.99
CA TRP A 71 -0.38 -15.45 -1.44
C TRP A 71 -1.69 -16.20 -1.16
N SER A 72 -2.69 -15.49 -0.64
CA SER A 72 -4.02 -16.05 -0.36
C SER A 72 -4.75 -16.45 -1.65
N TYR A 73 -4.61 -15.68 -2.72
CA TYR A 73 -5.12 -16.03 -4.04
C TYR A 73 -4.48 -17.31 -4.57
N GLY A 74 -3.15 -17.43 -4.45
CA GLY A 74 -2.42 -18.65 -4.81
C GLY A 74 -2.97 -19.89 -4.08
N LEU A 75 -3.17 -19.77 -2.76
CA LEU A 75 -3.77 -20.83 -1.95
C LEU A 75 -5.17 -21.23 -2.45
N ILE A 76 -6.03 -20.26 -2.80
CA ILE A 76 -7.35 -20.52 -3.39
C ILE A 76 -7.23 -21.25 -4.73
N CYS A 77 -6.30 -20.80 -5.59
CA CYS A 77 -6.03 -21.36 -6.90
C CYS A 77 -5.51 -22.81 -6.87
N GLU A 78 -4.80 -23.23 -5.83
CA GLU A 78 -4.34 -24.62 -5.67
C GLU A 78 -5.49 -25.63 -5.66
N GLN A 79 -6.68 -25.25 -5.17
CA GLN A 79 -7.88 -26.11 -5.20
C GLN A 79 -8.37 -26.42 -6.63
N PHE A 80 -7.96 -25.61 -7.60
CA PHE A 80 -8.30 -25.73 -9.01
C PHE A 80 -7.07 -26.11 -9.86
N ASN A 81 -5.98 -26.56 -9.22
CA ASN A 81 -4.72 -26.89 -9.91
C ASN A 81 -4.19 -25.73 -10.78
N ILE A 82 -4.39 -24.48 -10.33
CA ILE A 82 -3.94 -23.29 -11.04
C ILE A 82 -2.59 -22.85 -10.47
N GLU A 83 -1.56 -22.80 -11.32
CA GLU A 83 -0.25 -22.29 -10.92
C GLU A 83 -0.28 -20.75 -10.90
N CYS A 84 0.08 -20.13 -9.77
CA CYS A 84 0.18 -18.67 -9.66
C CYS A 84 1.64 -18.20 -9.61
N VAL A 85 1.97 -17.19 -10.42
CA VAL A 85 3.24 -16.47 -10.32
C VAL A 85 2.96 -15.05 -9.86
N ASN A 86 3.38 -14.72 -8.63
CA ASN A 86 3.25 -13.39 -8.06
C ASN A 86 4.43 -12.52 -8.49
N ALA A 87 4.18 -11.43 -9.22
CA ALA A 87 5.21 -10.60 -9.81
C ALA A 87 5.03 -9.10 -9.54
N TYR A 88 6.15 -8.40 -9.33
CA TYR A 88 6.24 -6.93 -9.21
C TYR A 88 7.48 -6.40 -9.94
N ALA A 89 7.48 -5.14 -10.40
CA ALA A 89 8.60 -4.59 -11.19
C ALA A 89 9.48 -3.55 -10.45
N GLY A 90 8.96 -2.91 -9.40
CA GLY A 90 9.73 -1.95 -8.60
C GLY A 90 10.65 -2.63 -7.58
N THR A 91 10.64 -2.20 -6.33
CA THR A 91 11.50 -2.78 -5.27
C THR A 91 10.72 -3.00 -3.99
N LEU A 92 11.00 -4.13 -3.32
CA LEU A 92 10.60 -4.38 -1.94
C LEU A 92 11.60 -3.71 -0.97
N SER A 93 11.35 -2.45 -0.60
CA SER A 93 12.28 -1.64 0.21
C SER A 93 11.89 -1.51 1.68
N HIS A 94 10.58 -1.54 1.98
CA HIS A 94 10.11 -1.40 3.35
C HIS A 94 10.52 -2.61 4.18
N GLN A 95 11.15 -2.36 5.33
CA GLN A 95 11.82 -3.40 6.12
C GLN A 95 10.85 -4.47 6.62
N GLU A 96 9.64 -4.07 7.04
CA GLU A 96 8.58 -5.02 7.43
C GLU A 96 8.18 -5.93 6.25
N ASN A 97 8.14 -5.41 5.02
CA ASN A 97 7.72 -6.19 3.85
C ASN A 97 8.84 -7.16 3.42
N VAL A 98 10.10 -6.73 3.52
CA VAL A 98 11.27 -7.60 3.32
C VAL A 98 11.29 -8.72 4.36
N ALA A 99 11.04 -8.38 5.63
CA ALA A 99 10.94 -9.35 6.72
C ALA A 99 9.77 -10.32 6.49
N LEU A 100 8.59 -9.82 6.10
CA LEU A 100 7.43 -10.63 5.75
C LEU A 100 7.82 -11.68 4.71
N VAL A 101 8.35 -11.27 3.55
CA VAL A 101 8.71 -12.20 2.46
C VAL A 101 9.77 -13.19 2.92
N ARG A 102 10.83 -12.71 3.58
CA ARG A 102 11.96 -13.56 3.99
C ARG A 102 11.60 -14.57 5.08
N LEU A 103 10.88 -14.14 6.12
CA LEU A 103 10.59 -14.97 7.29
C LEU A 103 9.47 -15.97 7.02
N THR A 104 8.51 -15.61 6.15
CA THR A 104 7.42 -16.51 5.77
C THR A 104 7.79 -17.43 4.60
N GLY A 105 8.70 -17.00 3.72
CA GLY A 105 8.97 -17.66 2.45
C GLY A 105 7.91 -17.38 1.39
N LEU A 106 7.17 -16.25 1.51
CA LEU A 106 6.11 -15.85 0.58
C LEU A 106 6.61 -15.91 -0.87
N PRO A 107 5.94 -16.66 -1.75
CA PRO A 107 6.38 -16.82 -3.13
C PRO A 107 6.08 -15.53 -3.93
N VAL A 108 7.09 -14.69 -4.14
CA VAL A 108 6.99 -13.47 -4.94
C VAL A 108 8.27 -13.21 -5.72
N GLN A 109 8.14 -12.72 -6.95
CA GLN A 109 9.25 -12.54 -7.88
C GLN A 109 9.36 -11.09 -8.34
N ARG A 110 10.57 -10.54 -8.26
CA ARG A 110 10.87 -9.25 -8.88
C ARG A 110 11.14 -9.43 -10.37
N TRP A 111 10.40 -8.76 -11.22
CA TRP A 111 10.60 -8.73 -12.66
C TRP A 111 11.39 -7.49 -13.06
N ASN A 112 12.66 -7.67 -13.39
CA ASN A 112 13.44 -6.61 -14.03
C ASN A 112 12.96 -6.42 -15.48
N LEU A 113 12.29 -5.30 -15.76
CA LEU A 113 11.73 -4.99 -17.08
C LEU A 113 12.75 -4.40 -18.06
N GLN A 114 13.95 -4.05 -17.58
CA GLN A 114 15.07 -3.62 -18.44
C GLN A 114 15.97 -4.80 -18.85
N GLY A 115 15.75 -5.97 -18.26
CA GLY A 115 16.51 -7.19 -18.52
C GLY A 115 15.94 -8.03 -19.66
N GLU A 116 16.11 -9.35 -19.54
CA GLU A 116 15.60 -10.30 -20.53
C GLU A 116 14.07 -10.23 -20.66
N PRO A 117 13.53 -10.35 -21.90
CA PRO A 117 12.09 -10.42 -22.13
C PRO A 117 11.44 -11.50 -21.28
N LYS A 118 10.31 -11.17 -20.65
CA LYS A 118 9.52 -12.14 -19.88
C LYS A 118 8.62 -12.92 -20.83
N ASP A 119 8.60 -14.24 -20.68
CA ASP A 119 7.70 -15.11 -21.44
C ASP A 119 6.28 -15.03 -20.85
N LEU A 120 5.47 -14.11 -21.39
CA LEU A 120 4.07 -14.01 -21.06
C LEU A 120 3.20 -15.12 -21.69
N GLY A 121 3.72 -15.86 -22.68
CA GLY A 121 2.96 -16.87 -23.42
C GLY A 121 2.64 -18.12 -22.60
N SER A 122 3.40 -18.36 -21.54
CA SER A 122 3.14 -19.43 -20.57
C SER A 122 1.92 -19.17 -19.68
N PHE A 123 1.44 -17.91 -19.59
CA PHE A 123 0.29 -17.53 -18.77
C PHE A 123 -0.99 -17.51 -19.59
N LYS A 124 -2.11 -17.92 -18.96
CA LYS A 124 -3.45 -17.88 -19.58
C LYS A 124 -4.26 -16.64 -19.20
N GLY A 125 -3.86 -15.95 -18.14
CA GLY A 125 -4.42 -14.66 -17.80
C GLY A 125 -3.67 -13.95 -16.69
N ALA A 126 -4.02 -12.68 -16.50
CA ALA A 126 -3.51 -11.82 -15.44
C ALA A 126 -4.57 -11.57 -14.37
N VAL A 127 -4.11 -11.44 -13.12
CA VAL A 127 -4.92 -11.15 -11.93
C VAL A 127 -4.31 -9.94 -11.26
N PHE A 128 -5.12 -8.96 -10.89
CA PHE A 128 -4.66 -7.78 -10.16
C PHE A 128 -5.29 -7.78 -8.76
N LEU A 129 -4.45 -7.67 -7.75
CA LEU A 129 -4.84 -7.74 -6.34
C LEU A 129 -4.31 -6.51 -5.64
N ASP A 130 -5.18 -5.84 -4.88
CA ASP A 130 -4.87 -4.56 -4.23
C ASP A 130 -4.42 -3.46 -5.22
N ASN A 131 -4.76 -3.65 -6.49
CA ASN A 131 -4.54 -2.69 -7.54
C ASN A 131 -5.42 -3.00 -8.76
N GLN A 132 -5.61 -2.01 -9.62
CA GLN A 132 -6.48 -2.09 -10.80
C GLN A 132 -5.70 -1.87 -12.11
N GLY A 133 -4.38 -2.18 -12.10
CA GLY A 133 -3.51 -2.06 -13.27
C GLY A 133 -2.79 -0.71 -13.44
N THR A 134 -3.09 0.28 -12.61
CA THR A 134 -2.54 1.64 -12.73
C THR A 134 -1.20 1.85 -12.02
N THR A 135 -0.83 0.96 -11.11
CA THR A 135 0.33 1.11 -10.21
C THR A 135 1.46 0.10 -10.49
N SER A 136 1.39 -0.63 -11.61
CA SER A 136 2.37 -1.64 -11.99
C SER A 136 2.86 -1.45 -13.42
N GLN A 137 4.17 -1.39 -13.61
CA GLN A 137 4.75 -1.34 -14.95
C GLN A 137 4.51 -2.65 -15.73
N ILE A 138 4.25 -3.76 -15.02
CA ILE A 138 3.92 -5.05 -15.64
C ILE A 138 2.60 -4.98 -16.42
N THR A 139 1.66 -4.12 -16.01
CA THR A 139 0.37 -3.95 -16.72
C THR A 139 0.57 -3.63 -18.20
N ARG A 140 1.60 -2.85 -18.55
CA ARG A 140 1.91 -2.54 -19.95
C ARG A 140 2.22 -3.80 -20.75
N LEU A 141 2.98 -4.74 -20.17
CA LEU A 141 3.31 -6.01 -20.81
C LEU A 141 2.07 -6.88 -20.98
N VAL A 142 1.21 -6.95 -19.96
CA VAL A 142 -0.08 -7.67 -20.01
C VAL A 142 -0.93 -7.16 -21.18
N LYS A 143 -1.09 -5.82 -21.30
CA LYS A 143 -1.83 -5.19 -22.40
C LYS A 143 -1.21 -5.48 -23.76
N GLN A 144 0.11 -5.36 -23.90
CA GLN A 144 0.83 -5.63 -25.15
C GLN A 144 0.72 -7.10 -25.59
N ALA A 145 0.76 -8.04 -24.64
CA ALA A 145 0.59 -9.46 -24.89
C ALA A 145 -0.88 -9.87 -25.11
N HIS A 146 -1.83 -8.94 -24.96
CA HIS A 146 -3.29 -9.21 -25.00
C HIS A 146 -3.71 -10.31 -24.04
N LEU A 147 -3.03 -10.40 -22.89
CA LEU A 147 -3.29 -11.43 -21.89
C LEU A 147 -4.64 -11.11 -21.20
N PRO A 148 -5.62 -12.05 -21.17
CA PRO A 148 -6.92 -11.80 -20.56
C PRO A 148 -6.80 -11.44 -19.09
N VAL A 149 -7.60 -10.47 -18.63
CA VAL A 149 -7.70 -10.16 -17.21
C VAL A 149 -8.74 -11.09 -16.57
N ILE A 150 -8.28 -11.97 -15.69
CA ILE A 150 -9.13 -12.97 -15.03
C ILE A 150 -9.87 -12.32 -13.87
N ALA A 151 -9.14 -11.66 -12.98
CA ALA A 151 -9.72 -11.08 -11.78
C ALA A 151 -9.07 -9.75 -11.40
N ILE A 152 -9.91 -8.85 -10.85
CA ILE A 152 -9.49 -7.67 -10.11
C ILE A 152 -10.20 -7.70 -8.75
N ILE A 153 -9.42 -7.72 -7.67
CA ILE A 153 -9.91 -7.71 -6.29
C ILE A 153 -9.17 -6.59 -5.56
N ASP A 154 -9.91 -5.58 -5.11
CA ASP A 154 -9.33 -4.36 -4.54
C ASP A 154 -10.31 -3.70 -3.56
N HIS A 155 -9.80 -3.05 -2.53
CA HIS A 155 -10.59 -2.23 -1.62
C HIS A 155 -10.58 -0.74 -1.97
N HIS A 156 -9.78 -0.29 -2.95
CA HIS A 156 -9.82 1.10 -3.39
C HIS A 156 -11.04 1.41 -4.26
N SER A 157 -11.35 2.70 -4.43
CA SER A 157 -12.38 3.15 -5.40
C SER A 157 -12.08 2.63 -6.82
N LEU A 158 -13.15 2.36 -7.58
CA LEU A 158 -13.04 1.81 -8.94
C LEU A 158 -12.24 2.74 -9.86
N GLN A 159 -11.33 2.15 -10.63
CA GLN A 159 -10.50 2.78 -11.66
C GLN A 159 -10.81 2.11 -12.99
N GLU A 160 -11.26 2.87 -13.99
CA GLU A 160 -11.66 2.32 -15.28
C GLU A 160 -10.45 2.23 -16.24
N ASP A 161 -9.78 1.07 -16.28
CA ASP A 161 -8.69 0.82 -17.24
C ASP A 161 -8.61 -0.63 -17.76
N LEU A 162 -9.25 -1.58 -17.09
CA LEU A 162 -9.19 -3.00 -17.41
C LEU A 162 -10.58 -3.65 -17.36
N SER A 163 -10.78 -4.68 -18.18
CA SER A 163 -12.03 -5.45 -18.27
C SER A 163 -11.81 -6.88 -17.78
N PRO A 164 -12.00 -7.16 -16.47
CA PRO A 164 -11.79 -8.49 -15.92
C PRO A 164 -13.01 -9.41 -16.08
N GLN A 165 -12.79 -10.72 -16.06
CA GLN A 165 -13.87 -11.71 -15.97
C GLN A 165 -14.54 -11.73 -14.59
N PHE A 166 -13.76 -11.46 -13.54
CA PHE A 166 -14.23 -11.29 -12.17
C PHE A 166 -13.79 -9.94 -11.60
N LEU A 167 -14.74 -9.16 -11.11
CA LEU A 167 -14.48 -7.88 -10.46
C LEU A 167 -15.09 -7.88 -9.06
N ASP A 168 -14.28 -7.63 -8.03
CA ASP A 168 -14.74 -7.40 -6.67
C ASP A 168 -14.05 -6.20 -6.04
N ILE A 169 -14.74 -5.06 -6.07
CA ILE A 169 -14.25 -3.79 -5.54
C ILE A 169 -15.07 -3.45 -4.30
N ARG A 170 -14.43 -3.34 -3.13
CA ARG A 170 -15.11 -3.11 -1.85
C ARG A 170 -14.53 -1.94 -1.05
N PRO A 171 -14.85 -0.68 -1.41
CA PRO A 171 -14.38 0.53 -0.72
C PRO A 171 -14.81 0.67 0.75
N THR A 172 -15.71 -0.20 1.20
CA THR A 172 -16.13 -0.26 2.60
C THR A 172 -15.24 -1.15 3.46
N CYS A 173 -14.34 -1.94 2.87
CA CYS A 173 -13.34 -2.71 3.61
C CYS A 173 -12.09 -1.85 3.80
N GLY A 174 -11.44 -1.96 4.96
CA GLY A 174 -10.21 -1.22 5.22
C GLY A 174 -8.99 -1.78 4.52
N ALA A 175 -9.05 -3.01 4.00
CA ALA A 175 -7.95 -3.68 3.30
C ALA A 175 -8.45 -4.71 2.27
N THR A 176 -7.66 -4.99 1.24
CA THR A 176 -7.85 -6.12 0.33
C THR A 176 -7.70 -7.46 1.08
N ALA A 177 -6.83 -7.53 2.08
CA ALA A 177 -6.65 -8.67 2.98
C ALA A 177 -7.97 -9.04 3.68
N THR A 178 -8.79 -8.06 4.07
CA THR A 178 -10.12 -8.30 4.65
C THR A 178 -11.03 -9.04 3.68
N ILE A 179 -10.99 -8.69 2.39
CA ILE A 179 -11.76 -9.36 1.33
C ILE A 179 -11.30 -10.82 1.19
N PHE A 180 -9.98 -11.07 1.22
CA PHE A 180 -9.44 -12.44 1.17
C PHE A 180 -9.77 -13.26 2.41
N VAL A 181 -9.74 -12.67 3.61
CA VAL A 181 -10.16 -13.35 4.83
C VAL A 181 -11.63 -13.76 4.74
N GLN A 182 -12.48 -12.91 4.17
CA GLN A 182 -13.89 -13.24 3.93
C GLN A 182 -14.04 -14.41 2.95
N TYR A 183 -13.27 -14.45 1.86
CA TYR A 183 -13.24 -15.60 0.94
C TYR A 183 -12.85 -16.91 1.63
N LEU A 184 -11.85 -16.88 2.51
CA LEU A 184 -11.43 -18.05 3.28
C LEU A 184 -12.49 -18.45 4.31
N HIS A 185 -12.96 -17.49 5.11
CA HIS A 185 -13.95 -17.71 6.16
C HIS A 185 -15.26 -18.31 5.65
N ASP A 186 -15.73 -17.82 4.49
CA ASP A 186 -17.02 -18.21 3.91
C ASP A 186 -16.92 -19.45 2.99
N GLY A 187 -15.79 -20.17 3.04
CA GLY A 187 -15.72 -21.55 2.54
C GLY A 187 -15.13 -21.75 1.15
N LEU A 188 -14.28 -20.84 0.65
CA LEU A 188 -13.37 -21.22 -0.45
C LEU A 188 -12.30 -22.19 0.05
N ILE A 189 -11.71 -21.91 1.23
CA ILE A 189 -10.75 -22.78 1.91
C ILE A 189 -10.91 -22.62 3.42
N THR A 190 -10.94 -23.74 4.15
CA THR A 190 -10.82 -23.70 5.60
C THR A 190 -9.35 -23.71 6.00
N LEU A 191 -8.89 -22.65 6.69
CA LEU A 191 -7.54 -22.62 7.25
C LEU A 191 -7.36 -23.73 8.29
N ASP A 192 -6.15 -24.27 8.33
CA ASP A 192 -5.76 -25.38 9.20
C ASP A 192 -4.54 -24.92 10.03
N PRO A 193 -4.65 -24.79 11.36
CA PRO A 193 -3.53 -24.37 12.19
C PRO A 193 -2.39 -25.41 12.25
N ALA A 194 -2.63 -26.65 11.80
CA ALA A 194 -1.58 -27.66 11.66
C ALA A 194 -0.78 -27.52 10.36
N ASN A 195 -1.28 -26.78 9.36
CA ASN A 195 -0.57 -26.52 8.11
C ASN A 195 0.30 -25.25 8.26
N PRO A 196 1.65 -25.36 8.19
CA PRO A 196 2.54 -24.20 8.34
C PRO A 196 2.29 -23.09 7.33
N ASP A 197 1.89 -23.42 6.10
CA ASP A 197 1.64 -22.41 5.06
C ASP A 197 0.32 -21.66 5.33
N HIS A 198 -0.71 -22.35 5.86
CA HIS A 198 -1.94 -21.69 6.31
C HIS A 198 -1.66 -20.71 7.46
N VAL A 199 -0.81 -21.09 8.42
CA VAL A 199 -0.40 -20.22 9.54
C VAL A 199 0.36 -18.98 9.02
N LYS A 200 1.29 -19.17 8.08
CA LYS A 200 2.04 -18.06 7.47
C LYS A 200 1.16 -17.13 6.64
N ILE A 201 0.23 -17.67 5.85
CA ILE A 201 -0.76 -16.88 5.10
C ILE A 201 -1.66 -16.10 6.06
N ALA A 202 -2.15 -16.73 7.13
CA ALA A 202 -2.93 -16.05 8.16
C ALA A 202 -2.14 -14.92 8.83
N THR A 203 -0.85 -15.15 9.07
CA THR A 203 0.08 -14.14 9.62
C THR A 203 0.30 -12.98 8.65
N ALA A 204 0.48 -13.27 7.36
CA ALA A 204 0.62 -12.27 6.33
C ALA A 204 -0.66 -11.43 6.18
N LEU A 205 -1.84 -12.07 6.15
CA LEU A 205 -3.14 -11.39 6.09
C LEU A 205 -3.38 -10.52 7.33
N MET A 206 -3.00 -10.99 8.52
CA MET A 206 -3.08 -10.19 9.75
C MET A 206 -2.19 -8.95 9.66
N HIS A 207 -0.97 -9.10 9.12
CA HIS A 207 -0.05 -8.00 8.90
C HIS A 207 -0.59 -6.99 7.88
N GLY A 208 -1.10 -7.45 6.74
CA GLY A 208 -1.74 -6.67 5.67
C GLY A 208 -2.90 -5.83 6.20
N LEU A 209 -3.91 -6.49 6.78
CA LEU A 209 -5.07 -5.83 7.38
C LEU A 209 -4.66 -4.80 8.44
N ARG A 210 -3.76 -5.17 9.36
CA ARG A 210 -3.27 -4.25 10.41
C ARG A 210 -2.54 -3.04 9.80
N SER A 211 -1.74 -3.25 8.76
CA SER A 211 -0.97 -2.19 8.12
C SER A 211 -1.88 -1.17 7.46
N GLU A 212 -2.83 -1.64 6.64
CA GLU A 212 -3.70 -0.77 5.84
C GLU A 212 -4.69 0.01 6.71
N THR A 213 -5.17 -0.62 7.79
CA THR A 213 -6.10 0.01 8.75
C THR A 213 -5.42 0.87 9.82
N ASN A 214 -4.15 1.25 9.63
CA ASN A 214 -3.37 2.04 10.58
C ASN A 214 -3.39 1.44 12.01
N HIS A 215 -2.90 0.20 12.13
CA HIS A 215 -2.92 -0.57 13.38
C HIS A 215 -4.33 -0.74 13.96
N LEU A 216 -5.32 -1.01 13.10
CA LEU A 216 -6.73 -1.14 13.43
C LEU A 216 -7.42 0.16 13.91
N MET A 217 -6.73 1.31 13.94
CA MET A 217 -7.35 2.58 14.32
C MET A 217 -8.39 3.08 13.30
N HIS A 218 -8.31 2.60 12.06
CA HIS A 218 -9.25 2.90 10.99
C HIS A 218 -10.00 1.64 10.50
N ALA A 219 -9.99 0.56 11.28
CA ALA A 219 -10.67 -0.69 10.96
C ALA A 219 -12.19 -0.54 11.00
N THR A 220 -12.87 -1.18 10.06
CA THR A 220 -14.32 -1.34 10.01
C THR A 220 -14.79 -2.61 10.73
N GLU A 221 -16.10 -2.82 10.83
CA GLU A 221 -16.67 -4.05 11.41
C GLU A 221 -16.19 -5.30 10.67
N GLU A 222 -16.12 -5.21 9.34
CA GLU A 222 -15.60 -6.26 8.48
C GLU A 222 -14.12 -6.57 8.77
N ASP A 223 -13.30 -5.55 9.01
CA ASP A 223 -11.88 -5.71 9.35
C ASP A 223 -11.68 -6.34 10.73
N PHE A 224 -12.46 -5.91 11.74
CA PHE A 224 -12.40 -6.52 13.08
C PHE A 224 -12.83 -7.99 13.05
N SER A 225 -13.86 -8.31 12.26
CA SER A 225 -14.33 -9.69 12.10
C SER A 225 -13.26 -10.56 11.43
N ALA A 226 -12.60 -10.03 10.38
CA ALA A 226 -11.50 -10.70 9.71
C ALA A 226 -10.30 -10.92 10.65
N ALA A 227 -9.89 -9.90 11.41
CA ALA A 227 -8.84 -10.02 12.41
C ALA A 227 -9.20 -11.05 13.51
N ALA A 228 -10.45 -11.08 13.96
CA ALA A 228 -10.93 -12.05 14.93
C ALA A 228 -10.87 -13.49 14.39
N TYR A 229 -11.22 -13.70 13.12
CA TYR A 229 -11.06 -15.00 12.46
C TYR A 229 -9.59 -15.42 12.37
N LEU A 230 -8.73 -14.54 11.85
CA LEU A 230 -7.29 -14.77 11.71
C LEU A 230 -6.60 -15.04 13.05
N SER A 231 -7.11 -14.46 14.15
CA SER A 231 -6.54 -14.61 15.49
C SER A 231 -6.42 -16.08 15.95
N ARG A 232 -7.18 -16.97 15.32
CA ARG A 232 -7.20 -18.41 15.59
C ARG A 232 -6.09 -19.19 14.88
N PHE A 233 -5.43 -18.59 13.89
CA PHE A 233 -4.52 -19.29 12.97
C PHE A 233 -3.15 -18.63 12.83
N TYR A 234 -3.04 -17.31 12.98
CA TYR A 234 -1.76 -16.62 12.82
C TYR A 234 -0.75 -17.02 13.90
N ASP A 235 0.55 -16.86 13.60
CA ASP A 235 1.63 -17.01 14.58
C ASP A 235 2.02 -15.63 15.14
N PRO A 236 1.75 -15.35 16.43
CA PRO A 236 2.10 -14.07 17.04
C PRO A 236 3.60 -13.80 17.09
N LYS A 237 4.44 -14.83 17.24
CA LYS A 237 5.89 -14.68 17.31
C LYS A 237 6.47 -14.35 15.94
N LEU A 238 5.94 -14.99 14.90
CA LEU A 238 6.31 -14.67 13.53
C LEU A 238 5.89 -13.24 13.17
N LEU A 239 4.67 -12.85 13.52
CA LEU A 239 4.21 -11.48 13.34
C LEU A 239 5.10 -10.49 14.08
N GLU A 240 5.39 -10.74 15.35
CA GLU A 240 6.31 -9.90 16.15
C GLU A 240 7.69 -9.78 15.48
N ALA A 241 8.25 -10.87 14.98
CA ALA A 241 9.54 -10.86 14.28
C ALA A 241 9.50 -10.05 12.96
N ILE A 242 8.38 -10.08 12.23
CA ILE A 242 8.17 -9.26 11.04
C ILE A 242 8.12 -7.77 11.42
N LEU A 243 7.43 -7.43 12.51
CA LEU A 243 7.28 -6.04 12.97
C LEU A 243 8.55 -5.49 13.62
N GLN A 244 9.34 -6.32 14.29
CA GLN A 244 10.58 -5.94 14.94
C GLN A 244 11.77 -5.92 13.97
N THR A 245 11.63 -5.24 12.83
CA THR A 245 12.76 -5.12 11.92
C THR A 245 13.76 -4.08 12.45
N ALA A 246 14.93 -4.55 12.88
CA ALA A 246 15.99 -3.68 13.37
C ALA A 246 16.50 -2.76 12.24
N ARG A 247 16.66 -1.48 12.54
CA ARG A 247 17.30 -0.54 11.62
C ARG A 247 18.80 -0.82 11.58
N SER A 248 19.38 -0.84 10.39
CA SER A 248 20.83 -0.98 10.25
C SER A 248 21.54 0.24 10.84
N ARG A 249 22.80 0.08 11.27
CA ARG A 249 23.62 1.21 11.73
C ARG A 249 23.67 2.33 10.69
N ARG A 250 23.77 1.98 9.40
CA ARG A 250 23.81 2.96 8.30
C ARG A 250 22.52 3.78 8.23
N VAL A 251 21.36 3.14 8.38
CA VAL A 251 20.07 3.84 8.46
C VAL A 251 20.05 4.78 9.67
N MET A 252 20.54 4.33 10.83
CA MET A 252 20.65 5.18 12.01
C MET A 252 21.55 6.39 11.78
N ASP A 253 22.69 6.23 11.09
CA ASP A 253 23.59 7.33 10.72
C ASP A 253 22.91 8.31 9.73
N VAL A 254 22.01 7.84 8.85
CA VAL A 254 21.19 8.70 7.98
C VAL A 254 20.16 9.49 8.79
N ILE A 255 19.47 8.86 9.75
CA ILE A 255 18.53 9.51 10.65
C ILE A 255 19.25 10.57 11.50
N GLU A 256 20.45 10.26 12.00
CA GLU A 256 21.27 11.23 12.73
C GLU A 256 21.61 12.44 11.86
N ARG A 257 22.07 12.22 10.61
CA ARG A 257 22.33 13.30 9.65
C ARG A 257 21.07 14.10 9.35
N SER A 258 19.93 13.44 9.18
CA SER A 258 18.67 14.13 8.88
C SER A 258 18.22 15.02 10.03
N LEU A 259 18.39 14.56 11.28
CA LEU A 259 18.14 15.38 12.46
C LEU A 259 19.09 16.57 12.51
N LYS A 260 20.38 16.38 12.28
CA LYS A 260 21.37 17.48 12.35
C LYS A 260 21.16 18.55 11.28
N ASN A 261 20.77 18.15 10.07
CA ASN A 261 20.73 19.03 8.90
C ASN A 261 19.34 19.61 8.60
N ARG A 262 18.30 19.22 9.33
CA ARG A 262 16.93 19.66 9.05
C ARG A 262 16.76 21.16 9.25
N ILE A 263 15.99 21.75 8.35
CA ILE A 263 15.46 23.10 8.47
C ILE A 263 13.96 22.97 8.70
N VAL A 264 13.47 23.60 9.77
CA VAL A 264 12.05 23.62 10.10
C VAL A 264 11.44 24.97 9.72
N LYS A 265 10.42 24.96 8.87
CA LYS A 265 9.62 26.14 8.49
C LYS A 265 8.17 25.76 8.28
N ASN A 266 7.21 26.51 8.82
CA ASN A 266 5.76 26.29 8.61
C ASN A 266 5.29 24.83 8.81
N ASN A 267 5.79 24.16 9.86
CA ASN A 267 5.54 22.74 10.16
C ASN A 267 6.09 21.75 9.10
N PHE A 268 6.93 22.20 8.15
CA PHE A 268 7.75 21.37 7.30
C PHE A 268 9.13 21.16 7.93
N SER A 269 9.61 19.92 7.92
CA SER A 269 11.00 19.55 8.22
C SER A 269 11.68 19.10 6.94
N VAL A 270 12.67 19.86 6.44
CA VAL A 270 13.38 19.57 5.19
C VAL A 270 14.83 19.27 5.49
N SER A 271 15.34 18.10 5.08
CA SER A 271 16.72 17.71 5.35
C SER A 271 17.40 17.01 4.18
N GLY A 272 18.55 17.54 3.79
CA GLY A 272 19.51 16.83 2.95
C GLY A 272 20.45 15.95 3.78
N VAL A 273 20.65 14.69 3.37
CA VAL A 273 21.51 13.73 4.10
C VAL A 273 22.86 13.48 3.42
N GLY A 274 23.14 14.11 2.28
CA GLY A 274 24.39 13.94 1.55
C GLY A 274 24.38 12.72 0.63
N TYR A 275 25.57 12.17 0.42
CA TYR A 275 25.75 10.97 -0.39
C TYR A 275 25.30 9.70 0.35
N LEU A 276 24.67 8.82 -0.43
CA LEU A 276 24.26 7.50 -0.05
C LEU A 276 24.68 6.50 -1.12
N ARG A 277 25.01 5.30 -0.66
CA ARG A 277 25.21 4.17 -1.56
C ARG A 277 23.86 3.68 -2.05
N TYR A 278 23.85 3.02 -3.20
CA TYR A 278 22.62 2.47 -3.77
C TYR A 278 21.91 1.53 -2.78
N GLU A 279 22.66 0.69 -2.06
CA GLU A 279 22.08 -0.24 -1.08
C GLU A 279 21.44 0.44 0.14
N ASP A 280 21.82 1.68 0.43
CA ASP A 280 21.36 2.43 1.62
C ASP A 280 20.23 3.42 1.28
N ARG A 281 19.71 3.41 0.04
CA ARG A 281 18.68 4.35 -0.41
C ARG A 281 17.40 4.35 0.43
N ASP A 282 17.05 3.19 0.98
CA ASP A 282 15.85 3.00 1.78
C ASP A 282 15.97 3.66 3.16
N ALA A 283 17.14 4.21 3.50
CA ALA A 283 17.31 5.07 4.67
C ALA A 283 16.63 6.43 4.53
N ILE A 284 16.43 6.93 3.29
CA ILE A 284 15.77 8.21 3.02
C ILE A 284 14.31 8.21 3.49
N PRO A 285 13.44 7.28 3.03
CA PRO A 285 12.06 7.22 3.52
C PRO A 285 12.00 6.96 5.03
N GLN A 286 12.86 6.09 5.57
CA GLN A 286 12.91 5.84 7.02
C GLN A 286 13.29 7.08 7.84
N ALA A 287 14.18 7.92 7.32
CA ALA A 287 14.50 9.19 7.94
C ALA A 287 13.33 10.19 7.86
N ALA A 288 12.58 10.24 6.74
CA ALA A 288 11.38 11.06 6.64
C ALA A 288 10.28 10.59 7.61
N ASP A 289 10.07 9.28 7.72
CA ASP A 289 9.15 8.65 8.68
C ASP A 289 9.57 8.94 10.12
N PHE A 290 10.86 9.08 10.42
CA PHE A 290 11.33 9.50 11.73
C PHE A 290 11.06 10.99 11.97
N LEU A 291 11.45 11.87 11.04
CA LEU A 291 11.31 13.33 11.21
C LEU A 291 9.86 13.79 11.37
N ILE A 292 8.89 13.13 10.73
CA ILE A 292 7.47 13.49 10.90
C ILE A 292 6.91 13.13 12.28
N THR A 293 7.64 12.37 13.10
CA THR A 293 7.27 12.11 14.51
C THR A 293 7.61 13.27 15.44
N GLU A 294 8.45 14.21 15.00
CA GLU A 294 8.79 15.40 15.76
C GLU A 294 7.55 16.26 16.02
N GLU A 295 7.46 16.83 17.23
CA GLU A 295 6.35 17.67 17.63
C GLU A 295 6.21 18.86 16.67
N ASN A 296 4.96 19.22 16.32
CA ASN A 296 4.65 20.32 15.41
C ASN A 296 5.24 20.17 13.98
N ILE A 297 5.69 18.98 13.58
CA ILE A 297 6.00 18.66 12.18
C ILE A 297 4.82 17.93 11.55
N HIS A 298 4.27 18.54 10.50
CA HIS A 298 3.18 17.96 9.71
C HIS A 298 3.68 17.33 8.42
N THR A 299 4.77 17.84 7.86
CA THR A 299 5.36 17.33 6.63
C THR A 299 6.87 17.20 6.80
N ALA A 300 7.44 16.07 6.39
CA ALA A 300 8.88 15.84 6.37
C ALA A 300 9.34 15.53 4.95
N VAL A 301 10.44 16.15 4.51
CA VAL A 301 11.09 15.89 3.24
C VAL A 301 12.56 15.57 3.51
N VAL A 302 12.98 14.35 3.18
CA VAL A 302 14.38 13.93 3.29
C VAL A 302 14.89 13.53 1.92
N TYR A 303 16.12 13.91 1.57
CA TYR A 303 16.72 13.58 0.28
C TYR A 303 18.24 13.46 0.36
N GLY A 304 18.82 12.76 -0.61
CA GLY A 304 20.25 12.58 -0.75
C GLY A 304 20.65 12.25 -2.18
N ILE A 305 21.95 12.31 -2.47
CA ILE A 305 22.48 11.85 -3.75
C ILE A 305 22.76 10.35 -3.65
N ILE A 306 22.15 9.58 -4.53
CA ILE A 306 22.39 8.15 -4.66
C ILE A 306 23.27 7.91 -5.88
N ARG A 307 24.35 7.16 -5.69
CA ARG A 307 25.19 6.65 -6.78
C ARG A 307 24.80 5.22 -7.11
N SER A 308 24.46 4.95 -8.36
CA SER A 308 24.26 3.59 -8.87
C SER A 308 25.59 2.90 -9.17
N GLU A 309 25.53 1.58 -9.38
CA GLU A 309 26.71 0.78 -9.76
C GLU A 309 27.34 1.29 -11.07
N ASP A 310 26.53 1.72 -12.04
CA ASP A 310 26.97 2.33 -13.32
C ASP A 310 27.46 3.78 -13.21
N GLU A 311 27.84 4.25 -12.02
CA GLU A 311 28.30 5.62 -11.72
C GLU A 311 27.31 6.75 -12.05
N ARG A 312 26.06 6.43 -12.34
CA ARG A 312 25.01 7.44 -12.48
C ARG A 312 24.64 7.95 -11.10
N GLU A 313 24.35 9.24 -11.03
CA GLU A 313 23.89 9.87 -9.80
C GLU A 313 22.53 10.50 -9.99
N ALA A 314 21.69 10.35 -8.98
CA ALA A 314 20.40 11.01 -8.90
C ALA A 314 20.17 11.51 -7.47
N ILE A 315 19.49 12.65 -7.35
CA ILE A 315 18.92 13.07 -6.09
C ILE A 315 17.64 12.29 -5.90
N THR A 316 17.58 11.48 -4.86
CA THR A 316 16.37 10.77 -4.48
C THR A 316 15.86 11.37 -3.18
N GLY A 317 14.55 11.56 -3.09
CA GLY A 317 13.92 12.09 -1.90
C GLY A 317 12.60 11.43 -1.58
N SER A 318 12.21 11.56 -0.32
CA SER A 318 10.95 11.06 0.22
C SER A 318 10.25 12.17 0.98
N LEU A 319 8.95 12.31 0.71
CA LEU A 319 8.02 13.16 1.42
C LEU A 319 7.08 12.30 2.26
N ARG A 320 6.82 12.74 3.48
CA ARG A 320 5.78 12.23 4.37
C ARG A 320 4.94 13.39 4.88
N THR A 321 3.62 13.24 4.94
CA THR A 321 2.73 14.27 5.48
C THR A 321 1.59 13.67 6.30
N LYS A 322 1.29 14.30 7.45
CA LYS A 322 0.07 14.09 8.24
C LYS A 322 -1.02 15.08 7.83
N LYS A 323 -0.68 16.12 7.06
CA LYS A 323 -1.59 17.18 6.63
C LYS A 323 -2.49 16.67 5.51
N LEU A 324 -3.77 16.49 5.80
CA LEU A 324 -4.77 16.00 4.82
C LEU A 324 -4.96 16.94 3.63
N THR A 325 -4.70 18.24 3.80
CA THR A 325 -4.87 19.24 2.75
C THR A 325 -3.63 19.41 1.86
N LEU A 326 -2.57 18.65 2.11
CA LEU A 326 -1.38 18.65 1.26
C LEU A 326 -1.40 17.38 0.42
N ASP A 327 -1.60 17.52 -0.89
CA ASP A 327 -1.42 16.43 -1.83
C ASP A 327 0.08 16.26 -2.15
N PRO A 328 0.72 15.14 -1.76
CA PRO A 328 2.13 14.89 -2.06
C PRO A 328 2.45 14.88 -3.56
N ASP A 329 1.52 14.40 -4.39
CA ASP A 329 1.73 14.26 -5.83
C ASP A 329 1.78 15.64 -6.49
N GLU A 330 0.76 16.46 -6.26
CA GLU A 330 0.69 17.83 -6.75
C GLU A 330 1.88 18.65 -6.25
N PHE A 331 2.15 18.61 -4.94
CA PHE A 331 3.25 19.36 -4.32
C PHE A 331 4.60 19.04 -4.94
N LEU A 332 4.93 17.76 -5.14
CA LEU A 332 6.22 17.35 -5.71
C LEU A 332 6.32 17.68 -7.21
N LYS A 333 5.22 17.52 -7.95
CA LYS A 333 5.14 17.87 -9.38
C LYS A 333 5.32 19.37 -9.59
N GLU A 334 4.72 20.19 -8.76
CA GLU A 334 4.87 21.66 -8.80
C GLU A 334 6.28 22.09 -8.38
N THR A 335 6.85 21.47 -7.35
CA THR A 335 8.20 21.80 -6.85
C THR A 335 9.28 21.51 -7.90
N PHE A 336 9.27 20.30 -8.47
CA PHE A 336 10.37 19.79 -9.28
C PHE A 336 10.11 19.83 -10.79
N GLY A 337 8.86 19.80 -11.23
CA GLY A 337 8.49 19.88 -12.64
C GLY A 337 8.74 18.58 -13.41
N GLN A 338 8.96 18.72 -14.73
CA GLN A 338 9.12 17.62 -15.68
C GLN A 338 10.47 17.66 -16.39
N ASP A 339 10.90 16.51 -16.90
CA ASP A 339 12.01 16.38 -17.84
C ASP A 339 11.61 16.81 -19.27
N SER A 340 12.57 16.76 -20.19
CA SER A 340 12.38 17.10 -21.61
C SER A 340 11.39 16.20 -22.36
N TYR A 341 11.03 15.06 -21.78
CA TYR A 341 10.08 14.09 -22.33
C TYR A 341 8.70 14.21 -21.67
N GLY A 342 8.49 15.21 -20.81
CA GLY A 342 7.24 15.45 -20.10
C GLY A 342 7.00 14.53 -18.90
N ARG A 343 8.04 13.81 -18.43
CA ARG A 343 7.94 12.96 -17.24
C ARG A 343 8.25 13.78 -15.99
N PHE A 344 7.34 13.75 -15.01
CA PHE A 344 7.57 14.43 -13.74
C PHE A 344 8.72 13.79 -12.95
N PHE A 345 9.51 14.63 -12.28
CA PHE A 345 10.59 14.19 -11.39
C PHE A 345 10.11 13.66 -10.04
N GLY A 346 8.88 13.97 -9.66
CA GLY A 346 8.28 13.54 -8.41
C GLY A 346 6.82 13.17 -8.59
N GLY A 347 6.31 12.45 -7.59
CA GLY A 347 4.91 12.08 -7.51
C GLY A 347 4.62 11.46 -6.15
N GLY A 348 3.36 11.13 -5.93
CA GLY A 348 2.95 10.61 -4.63
C GLY A 348 1.55 10.05 -4.63
N ARG A 349 1.17 9.56 -3.45
CA ARG A 349 -0.17 9.12 -3.11
C ARG A 349 -0.35 9.33 -1.60
N MET A 350 -1.57 9.58 -1.15
CA MET A 350 -2.00 9.48 0.26
C MET A 350 -0.88 9.57 1.30
N ARG A 351 -0.63 10.77 1.84
CA ARG A 351 0.36 11.03 2.91
C ARG A 351 1.84 10.75 2.58
N ALA A 352 2.18 10.25 1.39
CA ALA A 352 3.55 9.93 1.00
C ALA A 352 3.88 10.36 -0.43
N GLY A 353 5.12 10.77 -0.65
CA GLY A 353 5.63 11.09 -1.98
C GLY A 353 7.10 10.70 -2.12
N GLY A 354 7.56 10.66 -3.36
CA GLY A 354 8.94 10.42 -3.71
C GLY A 354 9.33 11.20 -4.95
N PHE A 355 10.61 11.53 -5.06
CA PHE A 355 11.15 12.17 -6.25
C PHE A 355 12.55 11.64 -6.58
N GLU A 356 12.88 11.64 -7.85
CA GLU A 356 14.19 11.27 -8.38
C GLU A 356 14.59 12.25 -9.48
N ILE A 357 15.71 12.95 -9.29
CA ILE A 357 16.22 13.96 -10.23
C ILE A 357 17.62 13.52 -10.67
N PRO A 358 17.80 13.13 -11.94
CA PRO A 358 19.12 12.77 -12.47
C PRO A 358 20.08 13.96 -12.37
N ILE A 359 21.29 13.72 -11.86
CA ILE A 359 22.38 14.71 -11.90
C ILE A 359 22.89 14.90 -13.34
N GLY A 360 22.73 13.87 -14.17
CA GLY A 360 23.04 13.92 -15.60
C GLY A 360 24.54 14.00 -15.85
N PHE A 361 24.96 14.91 -16.74
CA PHE A 361 26.37 15.09 -17.12
C PHE A 361 27.31 15.38 -15.93
N LEU A 362 26.79 15.93 -14.83
CA LEU A 362 27.57 16.23 -13.63
C LEU A 362 27.77 15.01 -12.70
N SER A 363 27.35 13.82 -13.12
CA SER A 363 27.59 12.58 -12.37
C SER A 363 29.09 12.28 -12.27
N GLY A 364 29.53 11.68 -11.16
CA GLY A 364 30.93 11.28 -10.96
C GLY A 364 31.82 12.37 -10.34
N GLY A 365 33.15 12.19 -10.40
CA GLY A 365 34.11 13.12 -9.78
C GLY A 365 34.20 13.04 -8.25
N ASN A 366 33.70 11.95 -7.65
CA ASN A 366 33.66 11.77 -6.19
C ASN A 366 35.00 11.31 -5.59
N GLU A 367 36.02 11.05 -6.41
CA GLU A 367 37.37 10.72 -5.95
C GLU A 367 38.01 11.89 -5.18
N ASN A 368 37.60 13.12 -5.50
CA ASN A 368 37.97 14.31 -4.76
C ASN A 368 36.87 14.69 -3.76
N ASN A 369 37.12 14.45 -2.47
CA ASN A 369 36.19 14.77 -1.39
C ASN A 369 35.75 16.25 -1.37
N ALA A 370 36.62 17.18 -1.76
CA ALA A 370 36.26 18.60 -1.81
C ALA A 370 35.24 18.88 -2.92
N PHE A 371 35.41 18.26 -4.09
CA PHE A 371 34.47 18.40 -5.20
C PHE A 371 33.12 17.76 -4.89
N ALA A 372 33.12 16.56 -4.30
CA ALA A 372 31.90 15.90 -3.85
C ALA A 372 31.12 16.77 -2.83
N THR A 373 31.84 17.41 -1.91
CA THR A 373 31.24 18.34 -0.92
C THR A 373 30.59 19.53 -1.61
N LEU A 374 31.31 20.23 -2.50
CA LEU A 374 30.77 21.37 -3.24
C LEU A 374 29.58 21.00 -4.12
N LYS A 375 29.64 19.84 -4.79
CA LYS A 375 28.54 19.33 -5.62
C LYS A 375 27.30 19.08 -4.77
N TRP A 376 27.46 18.41 -3.61
CA TRP A 376 26.37 18.22 -2.67
C TRP A 376 25.78 19.55 -2.20
N GLU A 377 26.61 20.50 -1.76
CA GLU A 377 26.14 21.80 -1.28
C GLU A 377 25.34 22.57 -2.35
N ALA A 378 25.80 22.55 -3.60
CA ALA A 378 25.10 23.18 -4.71
C ALA A 378 23.70 22.58 -4.92
N PHE A 379 23.59 21.25 -4.96
CA PHE A 379 22.32 20.57 -5.14
C PHE A 379 21.41 20.68 -3.90
N ASP A 380 21.97 20.59 -2.69
CA ASP A 380 21.23 20.75 -1.43
C ASP A 380 20.58 22.13 -1.36
N ASN A 381 21.32 23.19 -1.69
CA ASN A 381 20.80 24.54 -1.75
C ASN A 381 19.70 24.69 -2.81
N GLN A 382 19.89 24.11 -4.00
CA GLN A 382 18.91 24.18 -5.07
C GLN A 382 17.59 23.48 -4.70
N ILE A 383 17.66 22.30 -4.08
CA ILE A 383 16.47 21.56 -3.61
C ILE A 383 15.74 22.35 -2.52
N LYS A 384 16.47 22.87 -1.52
CA LYS A 384 15.89 23.71 -0.47
C LYS A 384 15.21 24.94 -1.03
N GLN A 385 15.81 25.62 -2.00
CA GLN A 385 15.23 26.80 -2.64
C GLN A 385 13.94 26.46 -3.41
N LYS A 386 13.91 25.32 -4.11
CA LYS A 386 12.68 24.87 -4.79
C LYS A 386 11.56 24.55 -3.80
N LEU A 387 11.87 23.83 -2.73
CA LEU A 387 10.89 23.50 -1.69
C LEU A 387 10.40 24.76 -0.95
N SER A 388 11.28 25.71 -0.65
CA SER A 388 10.90 26.93 0.08
C SER A 388 9.89 27.81 -0.65
N ARG A 389 9.90 27.82 -1.99
CA ARG A 389 8.91 28.60 -2.78
C ARG A 389 7.47 28.20 -2.48
N LEU A 390 7.21 26.92 -2.26
CA LEU A 390 5.86 26.43 -1.94
C LEU A 390 5.59 26.36 -0.43
N ILE A 391 6.63 26.21 0.40
CA ILE A 391 6.48 26.17 1.87
C ILE A 391 6.24 27.57 2.44
N THR A 392 6.86 28.59 1.86
CA THR A 392 6.80 30.00 2.27
C THR A 392 6.58 30.90 1.05
N PRO A 393 5.39 30.88 0.43
CA PRO A 393 5.10 31.70 -0.75
C PRO A 393 5.13 33.21 -0.45
N ASP A 394 4.89 33.61 0.80
CA ASP A 394 4.78 35.01 1.20
C ASP A 394 6.12 35.66 1.64
N GLU A 395 7.24 34.92 1.69
CA GLU A 395 8.55 35.46 2.11
C GLU A 395 9.45 35.94 0.94
N GLU A 396 9.09 35.70 -0.33
CA GLU A 396 9.80 36.26 -1.49
C GLU A 396 9.23 37.64 -1.88
N SER A 397 9.41 38.64 -1.01
CA SER A 397 9.29 40.07 -1.38
C SER A 397 10.12 40.99 -0.48
N LEU A 398 11.44 40.76 -0.39
CA LEU A 398 12.41 41.75 0.10
C LEU A 398 13.76 41.63 -0.63
#